data_AF-A0A838FX61-F1
#
_entry.id   AF-A0A838FX61-F1
#
_cell.length_a   1.000
_cell.length_b   1.000
_cell.length_c   1.000
_cell.angle_alpha   90.00
_cell.angle_beta   90.00
_cell.angle_gamma   90.00
#
_symmetry.space_group_name_H-M   'P 1'
#
loop_
_entity.id
_entity.type
_entity.pdbx_description
1 polymer ?
#
loop_
_entity_poly.entity_id
_entity_poly.type
_entity_poly.pdbx_seq_one_letter_code
_entity_poly.pdbx_strand_id
1 'polypeptide(L)'
;MNLFCVGLSHRTASVETRERYVGKPEIERLLREQSGCAETLLLSTCNRVEVYGVAEPPVANETIRGCLIAADENSEDATAFYRFEGEHCVQHLFRVASGLDSMVVGETEVLGQVKQAYENARQSGAAGPYLHRLFQRAFRVSKQVRTNTDITRGAVSVGSVAVELAVKIFGDLSSRKVLVLGAGETSERTARALASRGVTDLRVTNRSADRAQNLASVVNGRAIAFEHWENECREIDILISSTAADEPLLTRDLLAPILRERWDRPLFIIDIAVPRDVAPDVNELEGVFLYDIDSLQAIAAQSLAQRHLQIAAGEQIIAEHVSDFGTWLRRGSTATRSTADILHQPIAEGPLRTSQS
;
A
#
# COMPACT_ATOMS: atom_id res chain seq x y z
N MET A 1 4.61 34.93 -1.67
CA MET A 1 4.41 33.55 -2.20
C MET A 1 3.73 32.65 -1.18
N ASN A 2 2.56 32.10 -1.52
CA ASN A 2 1.76 31.17 -0.69
C ASN A 2 1.86 29.74 -1.25
N LEU A 3 2.32 28.79 -0.42
CA LEU A 3 2.35 27.36 -0.74
C LEU A 3 1.05 26.71 -0.28
N PHE A 4 0.37 26.00 -1.18
CA PHE A 4 -0.91 25.36 -0.88
C PHE A 4 -1.03 23.97 -1.48
N CYS A 5 -1.98 23.20 -0.93
CA CYS A 5 -2.51 21.96 -1.49
C CYS A 5 -4.04 22.07 -1.48
N VAL A 6 -4.69 21.79 -2.60
CA VAL A 6 -6.14 21.68 -2.71
C VAL A 6 -6.48 20.35 -3.37
N GLY A 7 -7.39 19.60 -2.78
CA GLY A 7 -7.73 18.30 -3.31
C GLY A 7 -8.83 17.58 -2.56
N LEU A 8 -8.99 16.32 -2.94
CA LEU A 8 -9.98 15.39 -2.41
C LEU A 8 -9.33 14.01 -2.28
N SER A 9 -9.79 13.22 -1.31
CA SER A 9 -9.23 11.91 -1.01
C SER A 9 -10.33 10.91 -0.68
N HIS A 10 -9.97 9.63 -0.59
CA HIS A 10 -10.86 8.57 -0.10
C HIS A 10 -11.49 8.86 1.27
N ARG A 11 -10.93 9.79 2.06
CA ARG A 11 -11.48 10.20 3.36
C ARG A 11 -12.60 11.23 3.25
N THR A 12 -12.60 12.02 2.16
CA THR A 12 -13.53 13.15 1.98
C THR A 12 -14.50 12.94 0.82
N ALA A 13 -14.25 11.96 -0.05
CA ALA A 13 -15.04 11.72 -1.25
C ALA A 13 -15.14 10.22 -1.61
N SER A 14 -16.32 9.79 -2.05
CA SER A 14 -16.56 8.46 -2.61
C SER A 14 -15.76 8.26 -3.90
N VAL A 15 -15.57 6.99 -4.33
CA VAL A 15 -14.86 6.70 -5.60
C VAL A 15 -15.52 7.42 -6.79
N GLU A 16 -16.86 7.38 -6.88
CA GLU A 16 -17.63 8.04 -7.94
C GLU A 16 -17.38 9.55 -7.99
N THR A 17 -17.26 10.22 -6.85
CA THR A 17 -16.92 11.65 -6.81
C THR A 17 -15.49 11.86 -7.29
N ARG A 18 -14.54 11.01 -6.87
CA ARG A 18 -13.11 11.15 -7.22
C ARG A 18 -12.84 10.93 -8.71
N GLU A 19 -13.55 10.01 -9.35
CA GLU A 19 -13.42 9.72 -10.79
C GLU A 19 -13.79 10.92 -11.67
N ARG A 20 -14.70 11.78 -11.22
CA ARG A 20 -15.09 13.01 -11.94
C ARG A 20 -14.00 14.08 -11.96
N TYR A 21 -13.02 13.99 -11.05
CA TYR A 21 -11.93 14.95 -10.91
C TYR A 21 -10.58 14.37 -11.32
N VAL A 22 -10.55 13.28 -12.09
CA VAL A 22 -9.30 12.73 -12.63
C VAL A 22 -8.67 13.79 -13.54
N GLY A 23 -7.74 14.57 -12.98
CA GLY A 23 -7.25 15.79 -13.58
C GLY A 23 -6.71 15.59 -15.00
N LYS A 24 -6.89 16.60 -15.85
CA LYS A 24 -6.37 16.59 -17.22
C LYS A 24 -4.85 16.81 -17.21
N PRO A 25 -4.08 16.20 -18.14
CA PRO A 25 -2.65 16.47 -18.27
C PRO A 25 -2.31 17.96 -18.43
N GLU A 26 -3.27 18.73 -18.98
CA GLU A 26 -3.14 20.16 -19.25
C GLU A 26 -3.37 21.04 -18.02
N ILE A 27 -3.79 20.47 -16.88
CA ILE A 27 -4.18 21.26 -15.70
C ILE A 27 -3.04 22.11 -15.15
N GLU A 28 -1.80 21.60 -15.17
CA GLU A 28 -0.63 22.31 -14.69
C GLU A 28 -0.38 23.58 -15.52
N ARG A 29 -0.59 23.48 -16.84
CA ARG A 29 -0.50 24.62 -17.76
C ARG A 29 -1.67 25.58 -17.53
N LEU A 30 -2.89 25.06 -17.45
CA LEU A 30 -4.11 25.85 -17.26
C LEU A 30 -4.04 26.67 -15.97
N LEU A 31 -3.61 26.07 -14.86
CA LEU A 31 -3.45 26.76 -13.58
C LEU A 31 -2.37 27.83 -13.64
N ARG A 32 -1.23 27.60 -14.30
CA ARG A 32 -0.21 28.64 -14.48
C ARG A 32 -0.73 29.81 -15.31
N GLU A 33 -1.47 29.54 -16.37
CA GLU A 33 -2.01 30.57 -17.28
C GLU A 33 -3.20 31.34 -16.68
N GLN A 34 -4.09 30.68 -15.94
CA GLN A 34 -5.37 31.27 -15.49
C GLN A 34 -5.36 31.78 -14.05
N SER A 35 -4.48 31.26 -13.19
CA SER A 35 -4.56 31.51 -11.74
C SER A 35 -3.36 32.23 -11.14
N GLY A 36 -2.33 32.56 -11.93
CA GLY A 36 -1.13 33.24 -11.42
C GLY A 36 -0.28 32.37 -10.48
N CYS A 37 -0.48 31.05 -10.52
CA CYS A 37 0.44 30.12 -9.87
C CYS A 37 1.81 30.17 -10.57
N ALA A 38 2.86 30.43 -9.79
CA ALA A 38 4.24 30.37 -10.28
C ALA A 38 4.68 28.91 -10.50
N GLU A 39 4.19 28.00 -9.66
CA GLU A 39 4.53 26.58 -9.70
C GLU A 39 3.27 25.75 -9.42
N THR A 40 3.10 24.63 -10.12
CA THR A 40 1.96 23.73 -9.98
C THR A 40 2.35 22.27 -10.22
N LEU A 41 1.70 21.35 -9.52
CA LEU A 41 1.88 19.90 -9.67
C LEU A 41 0.57 19.18 -9.36
N LEU A 42 0.15 18.28 -10.25
CA LEU A 42 -1.01 17.41 -10.05
C LEU A 42 -0.58 16.02 -9.54
N LEU A 43 -1.11 15.62 -8.39
CA LEU A 43 -1.05 14.24 -7.89
C LEU A 43 -2.41 13.57 -8.08
N SER A 44 -2.51 12.66 -9.04
CA SER A 44 -3.72 11.88 -9.29
C SER A 44 -3.43 10.39 -9.07
N THR A 45 -4.24 9.76 -8.21
CA THR A 45 -4.14 8.34 -7.84
C THR A 45 -5.54 7.75 -7.72
N CYS A 46 -5.65 6.43 -7.55
CA CYS A 46 -6.93 5.79 -7.25
C CYS A 46 -7.54 6.19 -5.90
N ASN A 47 -6.81 6.93 -5.03
CA ASN A 47 -7.22 7.29 -3.66
C ASN A 47 -7.26 8.80 -3.37
N ARG A 48 -6.76 9.64 -4.28
CA ARG A 48 -6.70 11.09 -4.12
C ARG A 48 -6.45 11.81 -5.44
N VAL A 49 -6.97 13.02 -5.54
CA VAL A 49 -6.61 14.02 -6.56
C VAL A 49 -6.26 15.31 -5.83
N GLU A 50 -5.02 15.76 -5.99
CA GLU A 50 -4.46 16.91 -5.29
C GLU A 50 -3.67 17.81 -6.23
N VAL A 51 -3.83 19.12 -6.07
CA VAL A 51 -3.02 20.14 -6.70
C VAL A 51 -2.14 20.78 -5.64
N TYR A 52 -0.83 20.67 -5.83
CA TYR A 52 0.17 21.41 -5.07
C TYR A 52 0.59 22.63 -5.87
N GLY A 53 0.65 23.81 -5.24
CA GLY A 53 0.98 25.03 -5.95
C GLY A 53 1.60 26.11 -5.10
N VAL A 54 2.28 27.03 -5.78
CA VAL A 54 2.82 28.26 -5.20
C VAL A 54 2.26 29.43 -5.98
N ALA A 55 1.59 30.36 -5.28
CA ALA A 55 0.95 31.51 -5.91
C ALA A 55 1.19 32.82 -5.17
N GLU A 56 1.19 33.92 -5.92
CA GLU A 56 1.21 35.28 -5.40
C GLU A 56 0.47 36.19 -6.39
N PRO A 57 -0.74 36.69 -6.05
CA PRO A 57 -1.50 36.50 -4.80
C PRO A 57 -2.04 35.08 -4.59
N PRO A 58 -2.59 34.74 -3.40
CA PRO A 58 -3.24 33.44 -3.15
C PRO A 58 -4.37 33.15 -4.13
N VAL A 59 -4.45 31.90 -4.60
CA VAL A 59 -5.50 31.42 -5.52
C VAL A 59 -6.69 30.87 -4.77
N ALA A 60 -7.89 31.28 -5.18
CA ALA A 60 -9.16 30.82 -4.65
C ALA A 60 -9.42 29.33 -4.96
N ASN A 61 -10.14 28.65 -4.06
CA ASN A 61 -10.42 27.22 -4.21
C ASN A 61 -11.26 26.94 -5.45
N GLU A 62 -12.17 27.84 -5.79
CA GLU A 62 -13.08 27.76 -6.93
C GLU A 62 -12.30 27.72 -8.25
N THR A 63 -11.22 28.49 -8.35
CA THR A 63 -10.35 28.50 -9.54
C THR A 63 -9.65 27.15 -9.72
N ILE A 64 -9.10 26.59 -8.63
CA ILE A 64 -8.42 25.30 -8.68
C ILE A 64 -9.41 24.17 -8.99
N ARG A 65 -10.57 24.21 -8.33
CA ARG A 65 -11.66 23.27 -8.55
C ARG A 65 -12.17 23.31 -9.98
N GLY A 66 -12.38 24.49 -10.54
CA GLY A 66 -12.81 24.67 -11.94
C GLY A 66 -11.85 24.04 -12.94
N CYS A 67 -10.55 24.05 -12.65
CA CYS A 67 -9.53 23.41 -13.48
C CYS A 67 -9.54 21.86 -13.35
N LEU A 68 -9.99 21.32 -12.21
CA LEU A 68 -10.02 19.88 -11.92
C LEU A 68 -11.24 19.16 -12.49
N ILE A 69 -12.31 19.87 -12.83
CA ILE A 69 -13.55 19.28 -13.35
C ILE A 69 -13.30 18.67 -14.75
N ALA A 70 -13.62 17.38 -14.90
CA ALA A 70 -13.78 16.77 -16.23
C ALA A 70 -14.92 17.50 -16.96
N ALA A 71 -14.75 17.78 -18.27
CA ALA A 71 -15.67 18.65 -18.99
C ALA A 71 -17.14 18.22 -18.82
N ASP A 72 -18.02 19.21 -18.63
CA ASP A 72 -19.49 19.11 -18.67
C ASP A 72 -20.28 18.71 -17.39
N GLU A 73 -19.68 18.74 -16.19
CA GLU A 73 -20.46 18.52 -14.95
C GLU A 73 -20.33 19.66 -13.92
N ASN A 74 -21.43 20.40 -13.71
CA ASN A 74 -21.66 21.21 -12.52
C ASN A 74 -21.86 20.27 -11.31
N SER A 75 -20.79 19.74 -10.74
CA SER A 75 -20.91 19.06 -9.45
C SER A 75 -20.94 20.11 -8.34
N GLU A 76 -21.94 20.04 -7.46
CA GLU A 76 -22.15 21.00 -6.36
C GLU A 76 -21.35 20.68 -5.09
N ASP A 77 -20.57 19.59 -5.08
CA ASP A 77 -19.96 19.05 -3.86
C ASP A 77 -18.65 19.75 -3.45
N ALA A 78 -18.73 21.06 -3.23
CA ALA A 78 -17.61 21.89 -2.75
C ALA A 78 -17.11 21.44 -1.36
N THR A 79 -17.95 20.75 -0.59
CA THR A 79 -17.69 20.23 0.76
C THR A 79 -16.67 19.09 0.78
N ALA A 80 -16.46 18.39 -0.35
CA ALA A 80 -15.54 17.27 -0.45
C ALA A 80 -14.07 17.69 -0.58
N PHE A 81 -13.81 18.95 -0.92
CA PHE A 81 -12.46 19.50 -1.08
C PHE A 81 -11.89 20.01 0.23
N TYR A 82 -10.63 19.69 0.48
CA TYR A 82 -9.84 20.30 1.54
C TYR A 82 -8.80 21.25 0.95
N ARG A 83 -8.39 22.24 1.74
CA ARG A 83 -7.27 23.13 1.47
C ARG A 83 -6.29 23.11 2.64
N PHE A 84 -5.02 22.91 2.33
CA PHE A 84 -3.92 23.11 3.27
C PHE A 84 -2.98 24.20 2.76
N GLU A 85 -2.46 25.02 3.66
CA GLU A 85 -1.53 26.10 3.34
C GLU A 85 -0.28 26.04 4.23
N GLY A 86 0.83 26.57 3.73
CA GLY A 86 2.08 26.69 4.47
C GLY A 86 2.53 25.37 5.08
N GLU A 87 2.77 25.35 6.40
CA GLU A 87 3.24 24.17 7.12
C GLU A 87 2.25 22.99 7.05
N HIS A 88 0.94 23.23 7.00
CA HIS A 88 -0.06 22.17 6.85
C HIS A 88 0.02 21.49 5.48
N CYS A 89 0.30 22.25 4.41
CA CYS A 89 0.54 21.69 3.08
C CYS A 89 1.79 20.78 3.08
N VAL A 90 2.86 21.25 3.72
CA VAL A 90 4.11 20.49 3.87
C VAL A 90 3.89 19.20 4.65
N GLN A 91 3.21 19.28 5.80
CA GLN A 91 2.89 18.14 6.63
C GLN A 91 2.05 17.12 5.88
N HIS A 92 1.02 17.58 5.15
CA HIS A 92 0.16 16.72 4.35
C HIS A 92 0.95 15.93 3.32
N LEU A 93 1.78 16.59 2.50
CA LEU A 93 2.61 15.91 1.51
C LEU A 93 3.55 14.88 2.15
N PHE A 94 4.16 15.21 3.29
CA PHE A 94 5.07 14.30 3.98
C PHE A 94 4.34 13.06 4.49
N ARG A 95 3.12 13.20 5.01
CA ARG A 95 2.26 12.09 5.41
C ARG A 95 1.86 11.22 4.22
N VAL A 96 1.43 11.84 3.12
CA VAL A 96 1.05 11.14 1.87
C VAL A 96 2.25 10.35 1.32
N ALA A 97 3.41 10.99 1.14
CA ALA A 97 4.60 10.34 0.62
C ALA A 97 5.13 9.21 1.52
N SER A 98 4.87 9.29 2.83
CA SER A 98 5.24 8.27 3.81
C SER A 98 4.22 7.14 3.94
N GLY A 99 3.07 7.24 3.26
CA GLY A 99 1.97 6.27 3.35
C GLY A 99 1.16 6.35 4.65
N LEU A 100 1.33 7.40 5.47
CA LEU A 100 0.59 7.59 6.71
C LEU A 100 -0.84 8.11 6.49
N ASP A 101 -1.14 8.57 5.28
CA ASP A 101 -2.50 8.95 4.86
C ASP A 101 -3.01 8.05 3.71
N SER A 102 -2.52 6.83 3.59
CA SER A 102 -3.04 5.84 2.64
C SER A 102 -4.15 5.00 3.26
N MET A 103 -5.09 4.51 2.43
CA MET A 103 -6.16 3.60 2.87
C MET A 103 -5.57 2.35 3.56
N VAL A 104 -4.48 1.82 3.00
CA VAL A 104 -3.60 0.85 3.67
C VAL A 104 -2.39 1.63 4.18
N VAL A 105 -2.40 1.99 5.47
CA VAL A 105 -1.28 2.74 6.08
C VAL A 105 0.04 2.02 5.80
N GLY A 106 1.08 2.75 5.41
CA GLY A 106 2.45 2.24 5.20
C GLY A 106 2.73 1.58 3.85
N GLU A 107 1.74 1.53 2.95
CA GLU A 107 1.92 1.05 1.59
C GLU A 107 3.01 1.84 0.82
N THR A 108 3.68 1.17 -0.11
CA THR A 108 4.84 1.68 -0.84
C THR A 108 4.48 2.29 -2.20
N GLU A 109 3.28 2.05 -2.70
CA GLU A 109 2.86 2.43 -4.05
C GLU A 109 2.68 3.94 -4.17
N VAL A 110 2.07 4.59 -3.17
CA VAL A 110 1.88 6.05 -3.14
C VAL A 110 3.19 6.82 -3.31
N LEU A 111 4.31 6.34 -2.75
CA LEU A 111 5.60 7.00 -2.94
C LEU A 111 6.05 6.97 -4.40
N GLY A 112 5.81 5.87 -5.10
CA GLY A 112 6.08 5.75 -6.54
C GLY A 112 5.22 6.74 -7.34
N GLN A 113 3.94 6.83 -7.03
CA GLN A 113 3.00 7.76 -7.67
C GLN A 113 3.39 9.23 -7.43
N VAL A 114 3.77 9.60 -6.21
CA VAL A 114 4.25 10.95 -5.87
C VAL A 114 5.54 11.29 -6.63
N LYS A 115 6.48 10.34 -6.77
CA LYS A 115 7.69 10.53 -7.58
C LYS A 115 7.37 10.76 -9.06
N GLN A 116 6.43 9.99 -9.61
CA GLN A 116 6.03 10.13 -11.00
C GLN A 116 5.36 11.47 -11.26
N ALA A 117 4.44 11.89 -10.39
CA ALA A 117 3.78 13.20 -10.48
C ALA A 117 4.81 14.35 -10.46
N TYR A 118 5.77 14.28 -9.53
CA TYR A 118 6.86 15.24 -9.47
C TYR A 118 7.75 15.26 -10.72
N GLU A 119 8.12 14.09 -11.26
CA GLU A 119 8.96 14.04 -12.45
C GLU A 119 8.24 14.58 -13.68
N ASN A 120 6.94 14.31 -13.83
CA ASN A 120 6.11 14.89 -14.88
C ASN A 120 6.08 16.43 -14.79
N ALA A 121 5.79 16.97 -13.61
CA ALA A 121 5.77 18.42 -13.38
C ALA A 121 7.14 19.08 -13.57
N ARG A 122 8.24 18.38 -13.25
CA ARG A 122 9.60 18.85 -13.48
C ARG A 122 9.92 18.92 -14.98
N GLN A 123 9.54 17.91 -15.74
CA GLN A 123 9.76 17.86 -17.20
C GLN A 123 8.94 18.90 -17.96
N SER A 124 7.73 19.21 -17.49
CA SER A 124 6.86 20.26 -18.03
C SER A 124 7.23 21.68 -17.58
N GLY A 125 8.26 21.81 -16.73
CA GLY A 125 8.67 23.07 -16.10
C GLY A 125 7.62 23.67 -15.16
N ALA A 126 6.62 22.89 -14.75
CA ALA A 126 5.57 23.31 -13.81
C ALA A 126 6.04 23.28 -12.35
N ALA A 127 6.99 22.41 -12.01
CA ALA A 127 7.67 22.40 -10.72
C ALA A 127 8.90 23.32 -10.74
N GLY A 128 8.81 24.46 -10.07
CA GLY A 128 9.93 25.39 -9.87
C GLY A 128 10.73 25.09 -8.59
N PRO A 129 11.56 26.04 -8.13
CA PRO A 129 12.44 25.85 -6.97
C PRO A 129 11.71 25.48 -5.67
N TYR A 130 10.49 25.98 -5.44
CA TYR A 130 9.76 25.73 -4.20
C TYR A 130 9.21 24.31 -4.14
N LEU A 131 8.47 23.89 -5.17
CA LEU A 131 7.94 22.53 -5.30
C LEU A 131 9.08 21.52 -5.44
N HIS A 132 10.15 21.85 -6.17
CA HIS A 132 11.34 21.00 -6.22
C HIS A 132 11.88 20.70 -4.82
N ARG A 133 12.13 21.73 -4.01
CA ARG A 133 12.65 21.54 -2.66
C ARG A 133 11.68 20.79 -1.75
N LEU A 134 10.38 21.09 -1.86
CA LEU A 134 9.32 20.43 -1.10
C LEU A 134 9.28 18.92 -1.36
N PHE A 135 9.22 18.51 -2.63
CA PHE A 135 9.13 17.09 -3.01
C PHE A 135 10.43 16.34 -2.72
N GLN A 136 11.60 16.95 -2.93
CA GLN A 136 12.87 16.36 -2.52
C GLN A 136 12.94 16.12 -1.00
N ARG A 137 12.42 17.06 -0.19
CA ARG A 137 12.31 16.88 1.26
C ARG A 137 11.31 15.77 1.59
N ALA A 138 10.17 15.68 0.91
CA ALA A 138 9.19 14.62 1.09
C ALA A 138 9.77 13.22 0.82
N PHE A 139 10.61 13.05 -0.20
CA PHE A 139 11.28 11.78 -0.48
C PHE A 139 12.27 11.38 0.62
N ARG A 140 13.01 12.35 1.16
CA ARG A 140 13.91 12.10 2.30
C ARG A 140 13.15 11.72 3.56
N VAL A 141 12.07 12.44 3.87
CA VAL A 141 11.19 12.15 5.00
C VAL A 141 10.59 10.76 4.86
N SER A 142 10.03 10.42 3.70
CA SER A 142 9.48 9.08 3.44
C SER A 142 10.53 7.99 3.63
N LYS A 143 11.76 8.20 3.14
CA LYS A 143 12.87 7.26 3.38
C LYS A 143 13.19 7.12 4.87
N GLN A 144 13.28 8.22 5.60
CA GLN A 144 13.59 8.22 7.03
C GLN A 144 12.49 7.57 7.86
N VAL A 145 11.22 7.90 7.61
CA VAL A 145 10.07 7.25 8.25
C VAL A 145 10.11 5.74 7.99
N ARG A 146 10.34 5.29 6.76
CA ARG A 146 10.41 3.86 6.44
C ARG A 146 11.63 3.14 7.04
N THR A 147 12.73 3.84 7.27
CA THR A 147 13.96 3.27 7.82
C THR A 147 13.92 3.21 9.35
N ASN A 148 13.33 4.23 9.97
CA ASN A 148 13.36 4.44 11.42
C ASN A 148 12.06 3.98 12.13
N THR A 149 11.07 3.54 11.36
CA THR A 149 9.82 2.98 11.90
C THR A 149 9.52 1.65 11.23
N ASP A 150 8.81 0.80 11.94
CA ASP A 150 8.25 -0.43 11.41
C ASP A 150 6.91 -0.17 10.67
N ILE A 151 6.65 1.06 10.19
CA ILE A 151 5.42 1.39 9.44
C ILE A 151 5.30 0.63 8.12
N THR A 152 6.34 -0.06 7.66
CA THR A 152 6.24 -0.96 6.50
C THR A 152 6.22 -2.43 6.90
N ARG A 153 6.48 -2.74 8.18
CA ARG A 153 6.50 -4.10 8.73
C ARG A 153 5.20 -4.43 9.46
N GLY A 154 4.85 -5.70 9.45
CA GLY A 154 3.66 -6.21 10.12
C GLY A 154 2.56 -6.59 9.14
N ALA A 155 2.01 -7.78 9.37
CA ALA A 155 0.92 -8.35 8.63
C ALA A 155 -0.41 -7.62 8.89
N VAL A 156 -0.85 -6.82 7.91
CA VAL A 156 -2.15 -6.10 7.92
C VAL A 156 -3.33 -6.94 7.38
N SER A 157 -3.05 -8.16 6.95
CA SER A 157 -4.04 -9.08 6.38
C SER A 157 -3.82 -10.50 6.89
N VAL A 158 -4.87 -11.32 6.86
CA VAL A 158 -4.82 -12.77 7.16
C VAL A 158 -3.69 -13.44 6.37
N GLY A 159 -3.56 -13.13 5.07
CA GLY A 159 -2.52 -13.70 4.22
C GLY A 159 -1.09 -13.34 4.65
N SER A 160 -0.87 -12.08 5.05
CA SER A 160 0.45 -11.68 5.56
C SER A 160 0.77 -12.30 6.93
N VAL A 161 -0.23 -12.51 7.81
CA VAL A 161 -0.01 -13.15 9.11
C VAL A 161 0.36 -14.61 8.88
N ALA A 162 -0.39 -15.29 8.01
CA ALA A 162 -0.11 -16.66 7.62
C ALA A 162 1.32 -16.83 7.09
N VAL A 163 1.80 -15.91 6.25
CA VAL A 163 3.18 -15.91 5.75
C VAL A 163 4.21 -15.74 6.88
N GLU A 164 3.99 -14.81 7.80
CA GLU A 164 4.90 -14.61 8.93
C GLU A 164 4.95 -15.82 9.86
N LEU A 165 3.81 -16.47 10.11
CA LEU A 165 3.74 -17.72 10.87
C LEU A 165 4.48 -18.84 10.13
N ALA A 166 4.28 -18.99 8.82
CA ALA A 166 5.01 -19.96 8.01
C ALA A 166 6.52 -19.78 8.10
N VAL A 167 7.02 -18.54 8.00
CA VAL A 167 8.46 -18.25 8.14
C VAL A 167 8.98 -18.58 9.55
N LYS A 168 8.18 -18.34 10.60
CA LYS A 168 8.56 -18.73 11.98
C LYS A 168 8.65 -20.24 12.16
N ILE A 169 7.76 -20.99 11.52
CA ILE A 169 7.71 -22.46 11.62
C ILE A 169 8.83 -23.10 10.77
N PHE A 170 9.02 -22.64 9.53
CA PHE A 170 9.83 -23.33 8.53
C PHE A 170 11.14 -22.62 8.15
N GLY A 171 11.31 -21.36 8.55
CA GLY A 171 12.41 -20.51 8.10
C GLY A 171 12.25 -20.13 6.63
N ASP A 172 13.15 -20.64 5.78
CA ASP A 172 13.06 -20.46 4.33
C ASP A 172 11.85 -21.23 3.76
N LEU A 173 11.11 -20.54 2.89
CA LEU A 173 9.90 -21.06 2.25
C LEU A 173 10.14 -21.61 0.84
N SER A 174 11.34 -21.43 0.27
CA SER A 174 11.62 -21.77 -1.12
C SER A 174 11.43 -23.25 -1.45
N SER A 175 11.72 -24.14 -0.49
CA SER A 175 11.55 -25.59 -0.62
C SER A 175 10.22 -26.12 -0.12
N ARG A 176 9.26 -25.25 0.25
CA ARG A 176 8.01 -25.67 0.91
C ARG A 176 6.91 -25.91 -0.11
N LYS A 177 6.13 -26.96 0.16
CA LYS A 177 5.02 -27.39 -0.67
C LYS A 177 3.71 -26.89 -0.07
N VAL A 178 2.91 -26.17 -0.85
CA VAL A 178 1.65 -25.57 -0.40
C VAL A 178 0.48 -26.19 -1.17
N LEU A 179 -0.56 -26.63 -0.45
CA LEU A 179 -1.85 -26.96 -1.04
C LEU A 179 -2.89 -25.91 -0.67
N VAL A 180 -3.66 -25.46 -1.64
CA VAL A 180 -4.85 -24.62 -1.46
C VAL A 180 -6.08 -25.47 -1.74
N LEU A 181 -6.86 -25.75 -0.70
CA LEU A 181 -8.14 -26.46 -0.74
C LEU A 181 -9.28 -25.44 -0.77
N GLY A 182 -9.83 -25.21 -1.96
CA GLY A 182 -10.79 -24.13 -2.23
C GLY A 182 -10.17 -23.00 -3.04
N ALA A 183 -11.01 -22.06 -3.47
CA ALA A 183 -10.59 -20.89 -4.24
C ALA A 183 -11.44 -19.66 -3.86
N GLY A 184 -11.41 -19.30 -2.58
CA GLY A 184 -11.97 -18.05 -2.07
C GLY A 184 -10.98 -16.89 -2.18
N GLU A 185 -11.47 -15.64 -2.14
CA GLU A 185 -10.64 -14.43 -2.25
C GLU A 185 -9.51 -14.39 -1.21
N THR A 186 -9.81 -14.76 0.04
CA THR A 186 -8.81 -14.77 1.12
C THR A 186 -7.77 -15.87 0.92
N SER A 187 -8.15 -17.05 0.41
CA SER A 187 -7.20 -18.11 0.06
C SER A 187 -6.30 -17.71 -1.10
N GLU A 188 -6.83 -17.00 -2.10
CA GLU A 188 -6.04 -16.45 -3.21
C GLU A 188 -5.00 -15.45 -2.71
N ARG A 189 -5.42 -14.48 -1.88
CA ARG A 189 -4.50 -13.48 -1.31
C ARG A 189 -3.40 -14.12 -0.48
N THR A 190 -3.76 -15.14 0.31
CA THR A 190 -2.80 -15.88 1.14
C THR A 190 -1.80 -16.67 0.28
N ALA A 191 -2.28 -17.35 -0.76
CA ALA A 191 -1.43 -18.07 -1.70
C ALA A 191 -0.48 -17.14 -2.48
N ARG A 192 -0.98 -16.00 -2.96
CA ARG A 192 -0.14 -14.95 -3.59
C ARG A 192 0.93 -14.43 -2.64
N ALA A 193 0.59 -14.22 -1.37
CA ALA A 193 1.54 -13.76 -0.37
C ALA A 193 2.65 -14.79 -0.12
N LEU A 194 2.33 -16.08 -0.04
CA LEU A 194 3.32 -17.16 0.05
C LEU A 194 4.21 -17.25 -1.20
N ALA A 195 3.62 -17.17 -2.39
CA ALA A 195 4.37 -17.14 -3.65
C ALA A 195 5.38 -15.98 -3.69
N SER A 196 4.97 -14.79 -3.23
CA SER A 196 5.84 -13.61 -3.15
C SER A 196 7.02 -13.78 -2.17
N ARG A 197 6.95 -14.76 -1.26
CA ARG A 197 8.02 -15.12 -0.32
C ARG A 197 8.81 -16.35 -0.74
N GLY A 198 8.70 -16.75 -2.00
CA GLY A 198 9.60 -17.71 -2.63
C GLY A 198 9.07 -19.13 -2.70
N VAL A 199 7.84 -19.41 -2.23
CA VAL A 199 7.21 -20.72 -2.44
C VAL A 199 7.06 -20.98 -3.94
N THR A 200 7.59 -22.11 -4.42
CA THR A 200 7.52 -22.51 -5.84
C THR A 200 6.60 -23.69 -6.13
N ASP A 201 6.32 -24.57 -5.15
CA ASP A 201 5.39 -25.70 -5.32
C ASP A 201 4.03 -25.35 -4.69
N LEU A 202 3.20 -24.68 -5.49
CA LEU A 202 1.81 -24.33 -5.16
C LEU A 202 0.85 -25.24 -5.91
N ARG A 203 0.02 -25.94 -5.16
CA ARG A 203 -0.99 -26.87 -5.66
C ARG A 203 -2.35 -26.32 -5.29
N VAL A 204 -3.29 -26.32 -6.23
CA VAL A 204 -4.64 -25.76 -6.01
C VAL A 204 -5.66 -26.81 -6.36
N THR A 205 -6.65 -26.99 -5.48
CA THR A 205 -7.75 -27.92 -5.71
C THR A 205 -9.08 -27.29 -5.32
N ASN A 206 -10.12 -27.60 -6.08
CA ASN A 206 -11.47 -27.10 -5.85
C ASN A 206 -12.47 -28.07 -6.50
N ARG A 207 -13.68 -28.20 -5.94
CA ARG A 207 -14.79 -28.95 -6.55
C ARG A 207 -15.09 -28.47 -7.96
N SER A 208 -14.90 -27.18 -8.24
CA SER A 208 -14.93 -26.63 -9.60
C SER A 208 -13.52 -26.60 -10.20
N ALA A 209 -13.28 -27.44 -11.21
CA ALA A 209 -11.99 -27.51 -11.90
C ALA A 209 -11.56 -26.16 -12.50
N ASP A 210 -12.50 -25.40 -13.08
CA ASP A 210 -12.22 -24.07 -13.65
C ASP A 210 -11.71 -23.10 -12.58
N ARG A 211 -12.30 -23.11 -11.38
CA ARG A 211 -11.84 -22.28 -10.26
C ARG A 211 -10.44 -22.66 -9.80
N ALA A 212 -10.15 -23.97 -9.73
CA ALA A 212 -8.80 -24.44 -9.39
C ALA A 212 -7.78 -23.99 -10.43
N GLN A 213 -8.10 -24.12 -11.73
CA GLN A 213 -7.23 -23.73 -12.83
C GLN A 213 -6.96 -22.22 -12.87
N ASN A 214 -7.99 -21.40 -12.65
CA ASN A 214 -7.86 -19.95 -12.61
C ASN A 214 -6.93 -19.50 -11.49
N LEU A 215 -7.14 -20.02 -10.27
CA LEU A 215 -6.30 -19.67 -9.13
C LEU A 215 -4.87 -20.22 -9.28
N ALA A 216 -4.69 -21.44 -9.79
CA ALA A 216 -3.38 -22.00 -10.08
C ALA A 216 -2.59 -21.11 -11.04
N SER A 217 -3.23 -20.64 -12.12
CA SER A 217 -2.61 -19.75 -13.11
C SER A 217 -2.18 -18.42 -12.48
N VAL A 218 -3.00 -17.88 -11.58
CA VAL A 218 -2.73 -16.64 -10.86
C VAL A 218 -1.49 -16.71 -9.96
N VAL A 219 -1.24 -17.86 -9.32
CA VAL A 219 -0.12 -18.04 -8.39
C VAL A 219 1.08 -18.77 -9.00
N ASN A 220 1.07 -19.00 -10.31
CA ASN A 220 2.05 -19.86 -11.02
C ASN A 220 2.16 -21.27 -10.40
N GLY A 221 1.04 -21.80 -9.90
CA GLY A 221 0.93 -23.14 -9.35
C GLY A 221 0.35 -24.14 -10.35
N ARG A 222 0.01 -25.33 -9.84
CA ARG A 222 -0.66 -26.39 -10.61
C ARG A 222 -2.03 -26.71 -10.02
N ALA A 223 -3.03 -26.87 -10.89
CA ALA A 223 -4.32 -27.41 -10.47
C ALA A 223 -4.22 -28.93 -10.31
N ILE A 224 -4.85 -29.46 -9.27
CA ILE A 224 -5.00 -30.91 -9.04
C ILE A 224 -6.49 -31.24 -8.91
N ALA A 225 -6.85 -32.47 -9.31
CA ALA A 225 -8.22 -32.95 -9.17
C ALA A 225 -8.63 -33.01 -7.69
N PHE A 226 -9.90 -32.70 -7.40
CA PHE A 226 -10.41 -32.63 -6.02
C PHE A 226 -10.26 -33.98 -5.33
N GLU A 227 -10.51 -35.08 -6.00
CA GLU A 227 -10.45 -36.44 -5.46
C GLU A 227 -9.05 -36.85 -4.96
N HIS A 228 -8.01 -36.09 -5.30
CA HIS A 228 -6.63 -36.39 -4.91
C HIS A 228 -6.10 -35.54 -3.76
N TRP A 229 -6.87 -34.58 -3.23
CA TRP A 229 -6.38 -33.64 -2.22
C TRP A 229 -5.86 -34.34 -0.95
N GLU A 230 -6.52 -35.43 -0.52
CA GLU A 230 -6.12 -36.21 0.66
C GLU A 230 -4.74 -36.85 0.48
N ASN A 231 -4.42 -37.28 -0.74
CA ASN A 231 -3.12 -37.89 -1.02
C ASN A 231 -2.00 -36.86 -0.99
N GLU A 232 -2.29 -35.63 -1.40
CA GLU A 232 -1.34 -34.52 -1.45
C GLU A 232 -0.97 -34.03 -0.04
N CYS A 233 -1.87 -34.21 0.94
CA CYS A 233 -1.59 -33.93 2.36
C CYS A 233 -0.36 -34.69 2.91
N ARG A 234 0.05 -35.80 2.29
CA ARG A 234 1.27 -36.54 2.65
C ARG A 234 2.56 -35.80 2.26
N GLU A 235 2.50 -34.96 1.24
CA GLU A 235 3.69 -34.30 0.71
C GLU A 235 3.82 -32.84 1.13
N ILE A 236 2.71 -32.14 1.31
CA ILE A 236 2.71 -30.69 1.55
C ILE A 236 3.24 -30.32 2.93
N ASP A 237 3.71 -29.10 3.11
CA ASP A 237 4.11 -28.56 4.42
C ASP A 237 3.10 -27.53 4.93
N ILE A 238 2.36 -26.87 4.01
CA ILE A 238 1.36 -25.85 4.32
C ILE A 238 0.04 -26.19 3.59
N LEU A 239 -1.07 -26.15 4.31
CA LEU A 239 -2.43 -26.28 3.78
C LEU A 239 -3.22 -25.00 4.04
N ILE A 240 -3.80 -24.43 2.99
CA ILE A 240 -4.78 -23.33 3.09
C ILE A 240 -6.15 -23.92 2.77
N SER A 241 -7.09 -23.87 3.70
CA SER A 241 -8.46 -24.33 3.49
C SER A 241 -9.43 -23.15 3.42
N SER A 242 -10.33 -23.17 2.45
CA SER A 242 -11.34 -22.13 2.23
C SER A 242 -12.49 -22.70 1.38
N THR A 243 -13.05 -23.83 1.79
CA THR A 243 -14.20 -24.44 1.11
C THR A 243 -15.53 -23.89 1.64
N ALA A 244 -16.63 -24.42 1.09
CA ALA A 244 -17.99 -24.14 1.52
C ALA A 244 -18.66 -25.44 2.02
N ALA A 245 -17.89 -26.31 2.66
CA ALA A 245 -18.40 -27.54 3.26
C ALA A 245 -19.17 -27.21 4.55
N ASP A 246 -20.28 -27.91 4.78
CA ASP A 246 -21.08 -27.77 6.01
C ASP A 246 -20.47 -28.55 7.19
N GLU A 247 -19.66 -29.58 6.90
CA GLU A 247 -18.95 -30.39 7.88
C GLU A 247 -17.44 -30.33 7.65
N PRO A 248 -16.60 -30.44 8.71
CA PRO A 248 -15.15 -30.44 8.57
C PRO A 248 -14.65 -31.56 7.67
N LEU A 249 -13.88 -31.20 6.65
CA LEU A 249 -13.22 -32.12 5.72
C LEU A 249 -11.96 -32.74 6.33
N LEU A 250 -11.23 -31.94 7.12
CA LEU A 250 -9.99 -32.35 7.77
C LEU A 250 -10.29 -32.74 9.21
N THR A 251 -10.44 -34.04 9.43
CA THR A 251 -10.69 -34.62 10.75
C THR A 251 -9.44 -35.28 11.31
N ARG A 252 -9.46 -35.54 12.63
CA ARG A 252 -8.39 -36.27 13.30
C ARG A 252 -8.17 -37.65 12.69
N ASP A 253 -9.24 -38.37 12.38
CA ASP A 253 -9.18 -39.73 11.81
C ASP A 253 -8.52 -39.75 10.42
N LEU A 254 -8.73 -38.69 9.62
CA LEU A 254 -8.08 -38.52 8.33
C LEU A 254 -6.59 -38.19 8.47
N LEU A 255 -6.24 -37.24 9.35
CA LEU A 255 -4.89 -36.69 9.42
C LEU A 255 -3.93 -37.52 10.29
N ALA A 256 -4.42 -38.17 11.35
CA ALA A 256 -3.58 -38.97 12.24
C ALA A 256 -2.74 -40.05 11.52
N PRO A 257 -3.28 -40.87 10.59
CA PRO A 257 -2.45 -41.83 9.85
C PRO A 257 -1.43 -41.13 8.93
N ILE A 258 -1.80 -40.01 8.29
CA ILE A 258 -0.90 -39.24 7.42
C ILE A 258 0.28 -38.68 8.21
N LEU A 259 0.04 -38.14 9.41
CA LEU A 259 1.09 -37.55 10.24
C LEU A 259 2.10 -38.57 10.77
N ARG A 260 1.69 -39.83 10.99
CA ARG A 260 2.63 -40.90 11.37
C ARG A 260 3.68 -41.17 10.30
N GLU A 261 3.37 -40.92 9.04
CA GLU A 261 4.30 -41.07 7.91
C GLU A 261 5.23 -39.83 7.76
N ARG A 262 5.00 -38.76 8.53
CA ARG A 262 5.64 -37.45 8.39
C ARG A 262 6.59 -37.14 9.56
N TRP A 263 7.55 -38.02 9.81
CA TRP A 263 8.53 -37.83 10.88
C TRP A 263 9.30 -36.51 10.72
N ASP A 264 9.27 -35.66 11.76
CA ASP A 264 9.95 -34.35 11.81
C ASP A 264 9.55 -33.37 10.69
N ARG A 265 8.35 -33.54 10.14
CA ARG A 265 7.80 -32.70 9.06
C ARG A 265 6.44 -32.13 9.45
N PRO A 266 6.42 -31.01 10.19
CA PRO A 266 5.18 -30.43 10.67
C PRO A 266 4.27 -30.02 9.51
N LEU A 267 2.96 -30.06 9.75
CA LEU A 267 1.94 -29.60 8.83
C LEU A 267 1.31 -28.30 9.39
N PHE A 268 1.47 -27.21 8.66
CA PHE A 268 0.86 -25.92 9.01
C PHE A 268 -0.45 -25.74 8.26
N ILE A 269 -1.56 -25.62 8.99
CA ILE A 269 -2.91 -25.53 8.43
C ILE A 269 -3.50 -24.16 8.74
N ILE A 270 -3.99 -23.50 7.69
CA ILE A 270 -4.62 -22.19 7.70
C ILE A 270 -6.07 -22.40 7.30
N ASP A 271 -6.98 -22.47 8.27
CA ASP A 271 -8.41 -22.67 8.04
C ASP A 271 -9.14 -21.32 7.93
N ILE A 272 -9.47 -20.94 6.70
CA ILE A 272 -10.14 -19.68 6.36
C ILE A 272 -11.63 -19.92 6.03
N ALA A 273 -12.12 -21.15 6.18
CA ALA A 273 -13.50 -21.49 5.85
C ALA A 273 -14.48 -21.11 6.97
N VAL A 274 -15.69 -20.74 6.56
CA VAL A 274 -16.82 -20.52 7.46
C VAL A 274 -18.07 -21.15 6.82
N PRO A 275 -18.58 -22.30 7.32
CA PRO A 275 -18.09 -23.10 8.47
C PRO A 275 -16.67 -23.65 8.31
N ARG A 276 -16.05 -24.06 9.42
CA ARG A 276 -14.64 -24.53 9.47
C ARG A 276 -14.45 -25.80 8.65
N ASP A 277 -13.37 -25.85 7.86
CA ASP A 277 -13.00 -27.06 7.12
C ASP A 277 -12.21 -28.06 7.99
N VAL A 278 -11.64 -27.59 9.10
CA VAL A 278 -10.78 -28.40 9.98
C VAL A 278 -11.45 -28.59 11.33
N ALA A 279 -11.52 -29.85 11.78
CA ALA A 279 -12.05 -30.18 13.09
C ALA A 279 -11.10 -29.61 14.18
N PRO A 280 -11.62 -28.93 15.24
CA PRO A 280 -10.76 -28.28 16.23
C PRO A 280 -9.78 -29.20 16.96
N ASP A 281 -10.14 -30.48 17.14
CA ASP A 281 -9.32 -31.51 17.80
C ASP A 281 -8.10 -31.94 16.97
N VAL A 282 -8.01 -31.55 15.70
CA VAL A 282 -6.81 -31.73 14.86
C VAL A 282 -5.60 -30.99 15.44
N ASN A 283 -5.81 -29.88 16.14
CA ASN A 283 -4.70 -29.12 16.75
C ASN A 283 -4.06 -29.85 17.95
N GLU A 284 -4.67 -30.93 18.44
CA GLU A 284 -4.09 -31.79 19.48
C GLU A 284 -3.10 -32.82 18.92
N LEU A 285 -3.03 -32.97 17.58
CA LEU A 285 -2.10 -33.88 16.94
C LEU A 285 -0.68 -33.31 16.94
N GLU A 286 0.29 -34.13 17.34
CA GLU A 286 1.70 -33.77 17.30
C GLU A 286 2.14 -33.48 15.86
N GLY A 287 2.90 -32.40 15.69
CA GLY A 287 3.37 -31.96 14.38
C GLY A 287 2.33 -31.18 13.56
N VAL A 288 1.20 -30.78 14.14
CA VAL A 288 0.23 -29.89 13.49
C VAL A 288 0.27 -28.49 14.10
N PHE A 289 0.22 -27.47 13.24
CA PHE A 289 -0.03 -26.10 13.62
C PHE A 289 -1.32 -25.64 12.94
N LEU A 290 -2.44 -25.58 13.66
CA LEU A 290 -3.72 -25.13 13.10
C LEU A 290 -4.02 -23.69 13.54
N TYR A 291 -4.32 -22.84 12.55
CA TYR A 291 -4.80 -21.47 12.78
C TYR A 291 -6.07 -21.23 11.98
N ASP A 292 -7.13 -20.83 12.66
CA ASP A 292 -8.38 -20.40 12.05
C ASP A 292 -8.36 -18.90 11.69
N ILE A 293 -9.35 -18.48 10.91
CA ILE A 293 -9.50 -17.08 10.48
C ILE A 293 -9.54 -16.11 11.65
N ASP A 294 -10.22 -16.47 12.76
CA ASP A 294 -10.35 -15.63 13.94
C ASP A 294 -9.00 -15.44 14.65
N SER A 295 -8.21 -16.51 14.79
CA SER A 295 -6.87 -16.46 15.38
C SER A 295 -5.93 -15.58 14.55
N LEU A 296 -5.96 -15.73 13.23
CA LEU A 296 -5.15 -14.91 12.32
C LEU A 296 -5.57 -13.43 12.36
N GLN A 297 -6.88 -13.16 12.46
CA GLN A 297 -7.40 -11.81 12.64
C GLN A 297 -6.98 -11.21 13.98
N ALA A 298 -6.97 -11.98 15.07
CA ALA A 298 -6.51 -11.51 16.37
C ALA A 298 -5.01 -11.13 16.35
N ILE A 299 -4.18 -11.92 15.67
CA ILE A 299 -2.75 -11.63 15.49
C ILE A 299 -2.54 -10.39 14.59
N ALA A 300 -3.34 -10.26 13.52
CA ALA A 300 -3.34 -9.06 12.67
C ALA A 300 -3.73 -7.81 13.50
N ALA A 301 -4.71 -7.94 14.40
CA ALA A 301 -5.18 -6.86 15.25
C ALA A 301 -4.15 -6.44 16.31
N GLN A 302 -3.39 -7.38 16.90
CA GLN A 302 -2.27 -7.04 17.79
C GLN A 302 -1.17 -6.24 17.05
N SER A 303 -0.97 -6.50 15.76
CA SER A 303 -0.06 -5.73 14.90
C SER A 303 -0.57 -4.29 14.65
N LEU A 304 -1.88 -4.04 14.71
CA LEU A 304 -2.45 -2.68 14.60
C LEU A 304 -2.13 -1.79 15.81
N ALA A 305 -2.10 -2.33 17.03
CA ALA A 305 -1.70 -1.55 18.21
C ALA A 305 -0.23 -1.11 18.13
N GLN A 306 0.65 -2.00 17.66
CA GLN A 306 2.03 -1.62 17.33
C GLN A 306 2.09 -0.59 16.20
N ARG A 307 1.19 -0.68 15.20
CA ARG A 307 1.07 0.32 14.12
C ARG A 307 0.82 1.73 14.65
N HIS A 308 -0.03 1.90 15.66
CA HIS A 308 -0.28 3.23 16.24
C HIS A 308 0.99 3.85 16.81
N LEU A 309 1.85 3.06 17.46
CA LEU A 309 3.17 3.51 17.93
C LEU A 309 4.08 3.89 16.75
N GLN A 310 4.06 3.11 15.66
CA GLN A 310 4.85 3.41 14.46
C GLN A 310 4.33 4.66 13.71
N ILE A 311 3.01 4.87 13.67
CA ILE A 311 2.41 6.09 13.13
C ILE A 311 2.88 7.28 13.96
N ALA A 312 2.79 7.21 15.30
CA ALA A 312 3.25 8.28 16.19
C ALA A 312 4.74 8.60 16.00
N ALA A 313 5.60 7.58 15.89
CA ALA A 313 7.01 7.76 15.58
C ALA A 313 7.24 8.42 14.19
N GLY A 314 6.45 8.02 13.18
CA GLY A 314 6.46 8.63 11.85
C GLY A 314 6.03 10.10 11.88
N GLU A 315 4.97 10.42 12.63
CA GLU A 315 4.51 11.81 12.82
C GLU A 315 5.56 12.67 13.51
N GLN A 316 6.32 12.13 14.46
CA GLN A 316 7.40 12.86 15.12
C GLN A 316 8.51 13.25 14.12
N ILE A 317 8.94 12.30 13.28
CA ILE A 317 9.91 12.57 12.20
C ILE A 317 9.35 13.63 11.24
N ILE A 318 8.08 13.54 10.87
CA ILE A 318 7.44 14.53 10.00
C ILE A 318 7.43 15.90 10.65
N ALA A 319 7.06 16.02 11.92
CA ALA A 319 6.96 17.28 12.64
C ALA A 319 8.31 18.03 12.68
N GLU A 320 9.41 17.32 12.93
CA GLU A 320 10.77 17.87 12.87
C GLU A 320 11.06 18.47 11.49
N HIS A 321 10.75 17.73 10.42
CA HIS A 321 11.01 18.17 9.06
C HIS A 321 10.08 19.31 8.59
N VAL A 322 8.84 19.36 9.08
CA VAL A 322 7.88 20.44 8.81
C VAL A 322 8.37 21.75 9.44
N SER A 323 8.82 21.70 10.70
CA SER A 323 9.36 22.88 11.40
C SER A 323 10.58 23.47 10.70
N ASP A 324 11.51 22.61 10.28
CA ASP A 324 12.69 22.99 9.48
C ASP A 324 12.29 23.66 8.16
N PHE A 325 11.31 23.07 7.45
CA PHE A 325 10.86 23.59 6.15
C PHE A 325 10.09 24.90 6.29
N GLY A 326 9.24 25.03 7.31
CA GLY A 326 8.52 26.26 7.64
C GLY A 326 9.45 27.43 7.94
N THR A 327 10.56 27.16 8.64
CA THR A 327 11.61 28.16 8.88
C THR A 327 12.27 28.62 7.58
N TRP A 328 12.51 27.70 6.64
CA TRP A 328 13.01 28.06 5.32
C TRP A 328 12.00 28.90 4.51
N LEU A 329 10.72 28.52 4.51
CA LEU A 329 9.66 29.29 3.83
C LEU A 329 9.62 30.74 4.32
N ARG A 330 9.64 30.95 5.64
CA ARG A 330 9.66 32.30 6.26
C ARG A 330 10.89 33.13 5.87
N ARG A 331 12.06 32.49 5.75
CA ARG A 331 13.31 33.15 5.29
C ARG A 331 13.23 33.53 3.81
N GLY A 332 12.63 32.68 2.98
CA GLY A 332 12.37 32.99 1.58
C GLY A 332 11.42 34.17 1.40
N SER A 333 10.39 34.28 2.24
CA SER A 333 9.44 35.41 2.22
C SER A 333 10.02 36.74 2.72
N THR A 334 11.07 36.71 3.56
CA THR A 334 11.72 37.92 4.10
C THR A 334 12.88 38.43 3.23
N ALA A 335 13.47 37.56 2.39
CA ALA A 335 14.55 37.93 1.48
C ALA A 335 14.07 38.68 0.21
N THR A 336 12.78 38.72 -0.09
CA THR A 336 12.21 39.39 -1.28
C THR A 336 12.16 40.93 -1.18
N ARG A 337 13.08 41.55 -0.44
CA ARG A 337 13.39 43.00 -0.56
C ARG A 337 14.69 43.30 -1.33
N SER A 338 15.37 42.29 -1.87
CA SER A 338 16.47 42.52 -2.82
C SER A 338 16.51 41.43 -3.90
N THR A 339 15.95 41.73 -5.06
CA THR A 339 15.92 40.88 -6.26
C THR A 339 17.25 40.87 -7.01
N ALA A 340 18.34 40.39 -6.39
CA ALA A 340 19.64 40.30 -7.08
C ALA A 340 20.43 38.98 -6.90
N ASP A 341 20.28 38.24 -5.79
CA ASP A 341 21.32 37.25 -5.43
C ASP A 341 20.98 35.75 -5.61
N ILE A 342 19.85 35.39 -6.23
CA ILE A 342 19.49 33.96 -6.41
C ILE A 342 19.88 33.40 -7.79
N LEU A 343 20.28 34.24 -8.74
CA LEU A 343 20.76 33.82 -10.07
C LEU A 343 22.27 33.58 -10.06
N HIS A 344 22.75 32.52 -9.40
CA HIS A 344 23.96 31.76 -9.79
C HIS A 344 24.25 30.63 -8.78
N GLN A 345 23.56 29.51 -8.92
CA GLN A 345 24.17 28.21 -8.62
C GLN A 345 23.88 27.27 -9.80
N PRO A 346 24.90 26.68 -10.45
CA PRO A 346 24.67 25.74 -11.53
C PRO A 346 23.93 24.52 -11.00
N ILE A 347 22.85 24.14 -11.68
CA ILE A 347 22.21 22.84 -11.51
C ILE A 347 23.26 21.79 -11.86
N ALA A 348 23.77 21.07 -10.87
CA ALA A 348 24.70 19.98 -11.09
C ALA A 348 23.97 18.83 -11.78
N GLU A 349 24.23 18.64 -13.07
CA GLU A 349 23.89 17.44 -13.82
C GLU A 349 24.72 16.27 -13.26
N GLY A 350 24.10 15.42 -12.45
CA GLY A 350 24.65 14.13 -12.04
C GLY A 350 23.75 13.01 -12.56
N PRO A 351 24.26 12.06 -13.37
CA PRO A 351 23.43 10.97 -13.87
C PRO A 351 23.06 10.01 -12.72
N LEU A 352 21.79 9.63 -12.70
CA LEU A 352 21.26 8.53 -11.89
C LEU A 352 22.06 7.26 -12.21
N ARG A 353 22.89 6.80 -11.27
CA ARG A 353 23.55 5.49 -11.37
C ARG A 353 22.49 4.39 -11.26
N THR A 354 22.32 3.65 -12.33
CA THR A 354 21.67 2.35 -12.36
C THR A 354 22.56 1.35 -11.61
N SER A 355 22.06 0.80 -10.51
CA SER A 355 22.68 -0.35 -9.85
C SER A 355 22.14 -1.63 -10.50
N GLN A 356 22.93 -2.21 -11.40
CA GLN A 356 22.92 -3.65 -11.68
C GLN A 356 24.10 -4.26 -10.91
N SER A 357 23.83 -5.02 -9.85
CA SER A 357 24.43 -6.34 -9.53
C SER A 357 23.60 -6.95 -8.40
#